data_AF-A0A2S1FV67-F1
#
_entry.id   AF-A0A2S1FV67-F1
#
_cell.length_a   1.000
_cell.length_b   1.000
_cell.length_c   1.000
_cell.angle_alpha   90.00
_cell.angle_beta   90.00
_cell.angle_gamma   90.00
#
_symmetry.space_group_name_H-M   'P 1'
#
loop_
_entity.id
_entity.type
_entity.pdbx_description
1 polymer ?
#
loop_
_entity_poly.entity_id
_entity_poly.type
_entity_poly.pdbx_seq_one_letter_code
_entity_poly.pdbx_strand_id
1 'polypeptide(L)' 'MASVSISCPSCSATDGVVRNGKSTAGHQRYLCSHCRKTWQLQ' A
#
# COMPACT_ATOMS: atom_id res chain seq x y z
N MET A 1 3.56 -10.68 16.23
CA MET A 1 3.67 -9.66 15.16
C MET A 1 2.36 -9.66 14.38
N ALA A 2 1.59 -8.59 14.42
CA ALA A 2 0.36 -8.51 13.63
C ALA A 2 0.73 -8.15 12.17
N SER A 3 0.65 -9.12 11.26
CA SER A 3 0.73 -8.86 9.83
C SER A 3 -0.59 -8.22 9.40
N VAL A 4 -0.60 -6.90 9.23
CA VAL A 4 -1.73 -6.23 8.58
C VAL A 4 -1.77 -6.73 7.13
N SER A 5 -2.88 -7.35 6.75
CA SER A 5 -3.15 -7.75 5.36
C SER A 5 -3.47 -6.49 4.56
N ILE A 6 -2.49 -5.95 3.83
CA ILE A 6 -2.65 -4.71 3.07
C ILE A 6 -3.18 -5.05 1.68
N SER A 7 -4.42 -4.65 1.40
CA SER A 7 -5.02 -4.73 0.09
C SER A 7 -5.01 -3.37 -0.61
N CYS A 8 -4.92 -3.39 -1.94
CA CYS A 8 -5.08 -2.19 -2.74
C CYS A 8 -6.53 -1.72 -2.70
N PRO A 9 -6.84 -0.49 -2.25
CA PRO A 9 -8.22 0.00 -2.17
C PRO A 9 -8.88 0.20 -3.54
N SER A 10 -8.10 0.23 -4.62
CA SER A 10 -8.62 0.43 -5.98
C SER A 10 -8.93 -0.84 -6.76
N CYS A 11 -8.29 -1.97 -6.42
CA CYS A 11 -8.46 -3.22 -7.18
C CYS A 11 -8.57 -4.46 -6.29
N SER A 12 -8.59 -4.27 -4.96
CA SER A 12 -8.67 -5.31 -3.94
C SER A 12 -7.53 -6.34 -3.96
N ALA A 13 -6.51 -6.17 -4.83
CA ALA A 13 -5.35 -7.03 -4.86
C ALA A 13 -4.57 -6.93 -3.54
N THR A 14 -4.35 -8.07 -2.91
CA THR A 14 -3.45 -8.24 -1.76
C THR A 14 -2.05 -8.66 -2.20
N ASP A 15 -1.95 -9.33 -3.34
CA ASP A 15 -0.68 -9.63 -3.99
C ASP A 15 -0.11 -8.41 -4.74
N GLY A 16 1.22 -8.36 -4.87
CA GLY A 16 1.90 -7.29 -5.60
C GLY A 16 1.79 -5.91 -4.96
N VAL A 17 1.41 -5.83 -3.68
CA VAL A 17 1.43 -4.60 -2.87
C VAL A 17 2.80 -4.41 -2.23
N VAL A 18 3.50 -3.36 -2.61
CA VAL A 18 4.86 -3.06 -2.14
C VAL A 18 4.92 -1.75 -1.37
N ARG A 19 5.84 -1.64 -0.41
CA ARG A 19 6.09 -0.40 0.33
C ARG A 19 6.78 0.61 -0.59
N ASN A 20 6.15 1.77 -0.76
CA ASN A 20 6.63 2.87 -1.62
C ASN A 20 7.15 4.06 -0.78
N GLY A 21 7.94 3.75 0.25
CA GLY A 21 8.45 4.75 1.19
C GLY A 21 7.39 5.35 2.11
N LYS A 22 7.70 6.48 2.74
CA LYS A 22 6.81 7.23 3.64
C LYS A 22 6.51 8.62 3.05
N SER A 23 5.35 9.18 3.38
CA SER A 23 5.07 10.59 3.10
C SER A 23 5.91 11.50 3.99
N THR A 24 5.96 12.80 3.67
CA THR A 24 6.63 13.82 4.50
C THR A 24 6.10 13.84 5.94
N ALA A 25 4.83 13.50 6.13
CA ALA A 25 4.20 13.38 7.44
C ALA A 25 4.49 12.04 8.16
N GLY A 26 5.32 11.16 7.57
CA GLY A 26 5.71 9.87 8.16
C GLY A 26 4.78 8.69 7.85
N HIS A 27 3.65 8.91 7.18
CA HIS A 27 2.70 7.85 6.84
C HIS A 27 3.29 6.89 5.80
N GLN A 28 3.11 5.58 6.01
CA GLN A 28 3.58 4.58 5.07
C GLN A 28 2.76 4.62 3.78
N ARG A 29 3.46 4.67 2.64
CA ARG A 29 2.88 4.57 1.31
C ARG A 29 3.06 3.17 0.76
N TYR A 30 2.08 2.75 -0.03
CA TYR A 30 2.06 1.48 -0.73
C TYR A 30 1.77 1.71 -2.20
N LEU A 31 2.38 0.88 -3.05
CA LEU A 31 2.15 0.83 -4.49
C LEU A 31 1.58 -0.55 -4.82
N CYS A 32 0.55 -0.59 -5.67
CA CYS A 32 0.02 -1.82 -6.20
C CYS A 32 0.56 -2.04 -7.61
N SER A 33 1.18 -3.19 -7.86
CA SER A 33 1.75 -3.51 -9.16
C SER A 33 0.69 -3.74 -10.24
N HIS A 34 -0.50 -4.22 -9.85
CA HIS A 34 -1.60 -4.50 -10.79
C HIS A 34 -2.19 -3.23 -11.40
N CYS A 35 -2.59 -2.27 -10.57
CA CYS A 35 -3.23 -1.03 -11.02
C CYS A 35 -2.28 0.17 -11.03
N ARG A 36 -1.02 -0.01 -10.61
CA ARG A 36 0.03 1.02 -10.51
C ARG A 36 -0.37 2.26 -9.70
N LYS A 37 -1.34 2.12 -8.79
CA LYS A 37 -1.78 3.20 -7.90
C LYS A 37 -0.98 3.19 -6.61
N THR A 38 -0.64 4.38 -6.13
CA THR A 38 -0.04 4.61 -4.81
C THR A 38 -1.12 5.09 -3.85
N TRP A 39 -1.15 4.57 -2.63
CA TRP A 39 -2.00 5.06 -1.55
C TRP A 39 -1.21 5.10 -0.23
N GLN A 40 -1.76 5.80 0.75
CA GLN A 40 -1.25 5.82 2.11
C GLN A 40 -2.22 5.06 3.03
N LEU A 41 -1.69 4.37 4.03
CA LEU A 41 -2.50 3.91 5.14
C LEU A 41 -2.65 5.09 6.13
N GLN A 42 -3.89 5.40 6.47
CA GLN A 42 -4.22 6.42 7.47
C GLN A 42 -3.92 5.92 8.88
#